data_AF-A0A8J7CQ20-F1
#
_entry.id   AF-A0A8J7CQ20-F1
#
_cell.length_a   1.000
_cell.length_b   1.000
_cell.length_c   1.000
_cell.angle_alpha   90.00
_cell.angle_beta   90.00
_cell.angle_gamma   90.00
#
_symmetry.space_group_name_H-M   'P 1'
#
loop_
_entity.id
_entity.type
_entity.pdbx_description
1 polymer ?
#
loop_
_entity_poly.entity_id
_entity_poly.type
_entity_poly.pdbx_seq_one_letter_code
_entity_poly.pdbx_strand_id
1 'polypeptide(L)' 'MPQSIDDQLEYLTKGCVDVVPAEQLAEKLRRSRSTGKPLVVKVGFDPSAPDLHLGHTVVIRKMRHFQQLGH' A
#
# COMPACT_ATOMS: atom_id res chain seq x y z
N MET A 1 0.90 -15.90 1.13
CA MET A 1 1.51 -14.58 0.89
C MET A 1 1.70 -14.43 -0.61
N PRO A 2 1.31 -13.31 -1.22
CA PRO A 2 1.51 -13.07 -2.67
C PRO A 2 2.98 -13.29 -3.04
N GLN A 3 3.25 -14.19 -4.00
CA GLN A 3 4.64 -14.58 -4.33
C GLN A 3 5.17 -13.82 -5.54
N SER A 4 4.31 -13.46 -6.49
CA SER A 4 4.68 -12.70 -7.69
C SER A 4 4.51 -11.18 -7.48
N ILE A 5 5.17 -10.37 -8.31
CA ILE A 5 4.95 -8.91 -8.31
C ILE A 5 3.52 -8.58 -8.72
N ASP A 6 2.94 -9.37 -9.62
CA ASP A 6 1.58 -9.16 -10.12
C ASP A 6 0.56 -9.51 -9.02
N ASP A 7 0.80 -10.56 -8.23
CA ASP A 7 -0.04 -10.90 -7.07
C ASP A 7 0.03 -9.79 -6.00
N GLN A 8 1.23 -9.24 -5.77
CA GLN A 8 1.42 -8.13 -4.83
C GLN A 8 0.71 -6.88 -5.33
N LEU A 9 0.78 -6.60 -6.63
CA LEU A 9 0.09 -5.48 -7.25
C LEU A 9 -1.42 -5.64 -7.08
N GLU A 10 -1.99 -6.79 -7.44
CA GLU A 10 -3.42 -7.08 -7.27
C GLU A 10 -3.86 -6.93 -5.80
N TYR A 11 -3.08 -7.48 -4.86
CA TYR A 11 -3.38 -7.38 -3.44
C TYR A 11 -3.36 -5.94 -2.92
N LEU A 12 -2.36 -5.15 -3.33
CA LEU A 12 -2.21 -3.76 -2.91
C LEU A 12 -3.22 -2.83 -3.60
N THR A 13 -3.68 -3.13 -4.81
CA THR A 13 -4.67 -2.31 -5.53
C THR A 13 -6.12 -2.72 -5.23
N LYS A 14 -6.35 -3.89 -4.62
CA LYS A 14 -7.70 -4.34 -4.23
C LYS A 14 -8.44 -3.29 -3.38
N GLY A 15 -9.60 -2.86 -3.86
CA GLY A 15 -10.45 -1.88 -3.18
C GLY A 15 -9.95 -0.43 -3.27
N CYS A 16 -8.94 -0.15 -4.10
CA CYS A 16 -8.60 1.21 -4.49
C CYS A 16 -9.57 1.68 -5.59
N VAL A 17 -9.98 2.95 -5.53
CA VAL A 17 -10.77 3.58 -6.60
C VAL A 17 -9.87 3.87 -7.81
N ASP A 18 -8.63 4.31 -7.55
CA ASP A 18 -7.65 4.63 -8.59
C ASP A 18 -6.22 4.41 -8.07
N VAL A 19 -5.28 4.18 -8.99
CA VAL A 19 -3.84 3.95 -8.73
C VAL A 19 -3.03 4.66 -9.80
N VAL A 20 -2.36 5.75 -9.41
CA VAL A 20 -1.72 6.67 -10.38
C VAL A 20 -0.24 6.89 -10.06
N PRO A 21 0.69 6.56 -10.98
CA PRO A 21 0.56 5.59 -12.07
C PRO A 21 0.65 4.14 -11.55
N ALA A 22 -0.17 3.23 -12.06
CA ALA A 22 -0.17 1.83 -11.64
C ALA A 22 1.15 1.13 -11.98
N GLU A 23 1.73 1.44 -13.13
CA GLU A 23 3.03 0.92 -13.59
C GLU A 23 4.17 1.31 -12.66
N GLN A 24 4.14 2.52 -12.07
CA GLN A 24 5.16 2.95 -11.11
C GLN A 24 5.12 2.14 -9.81
N LEU A 25 3.95 1.66 -9.38
CA LEU A 25 3.85 0.79 -8.22
C LEU A 25 4.58 -0.53 -8.50
N ALA A 26 4.32 -1.14 -9.67
CA ALA A 26 5.00 -2.36 -10.09
C ALA A 26 6.52 -2.18 -10.18
N GLU A 27 7.00 -1.07 -10.73
CA GLU A 27 8.43 -0.73 -10.78
C GLU A 27 9.05 -0.59 -9.39
N LYS A 28 8.37 0.10 -8.46
CA LYS A 28 8.83 0.24 -7.07
C LYS A 28 8.92 -1.10 -6.36
N LEU A 29 7.95 -2.00 -6.55
CA LEU A 29 7.97 -3.36 -6.00
C LEU A 29 9.13 -4.18 -6.58
N ARG A 30 9.35 -4.13 -7.90
CA ARG A 30 10.50 -4.80 -8.54
C ARG A 30 11.83 -4.28 -7.99
N ARG A 31 11.96 -2.96 -7.84
CA ARG A 31 13.15 -2.33 -7.24
C ARG A 31 13.36 -2.75 -5.79
N SER A 32 12.28 -2.81 -5.01
CA SER A 32 12.35 -3.25 -3.61
C SER A 32 12.86 -4.68 -3.52
N ARG A 33 12.32 -5.58 -4.36
CA ARG A 33 12.75 -6.97 -4.43
C ARG A 33 14.21 -7.12 -4.86
N SER A 34 14.68 -6.34 -5.85
CA SER A 34 16.07 -6.44 -6.33
C SER A 34 17.09 -5.81 -5.39
N THR A 35 16.71 -4.77 -4.64
CA THR A 35 17.61 -4.04 -3.73
C THR A 35 17.52 -4.47 -2.27
N GLY A 36 16.49 -5.26 -1.91
CA GLY A 36 16.17 -5.57 -0.53
C GLY A 36 15.69 -4.37 0.30
N LYS A 37 15.45 -3.21 -0.32
CA LYS A 37 15.02 -1.98 0.36
C LYS A 37 13.49 -1.86 0.34
N PRO A 38 12.80 -1.84 1.49
CA PRO A 38 11.36 -1.62 1.59
C PRO A 38 10.86 -0.33 0.92
N LEU A 39 9.59 -0.28 0.54
CA LEU A 39 8.95 0.95 0.06
C LEU A 39 8.64 1.85 1.25
N VAL A 40 8.91 3.14 1.15
CA VAL A 40 8.37 4.11 2.10
C VAL A 40 6.94 4.44 1.71
N VAL A 41 5.98 4.05 2.54
CA VAL A 41 4.55 4.30 2.32
C VAL A 41 4.09 5.39 3.28
N LYS A 42 3.42 6.42 2.75
CA LYS A 42 2.94 7.57 3.52
C LYS A 42 1.43 7.70 3.41
N VAL A 43 0.78 7.96 4.54
CA VAL A 43 -0.62 8.37 4.65
C VAL A 43 -0.70 9.62 5.52
N GLY A 44 -1.56 10.57 5.16
CA GLY A 44 -1.87 11.74 5.98
C GLY A 44 -3.21 11.57 6.69
N PHE A 45 -3.31 12.07 7.91
CA PHE A 45 -4.55 12.16 8.67
C PHE A 45 -4.78 13.62 9.06
N ASP A 46 -6.04 14.06 9.05
CA ASP A 46 -6.42 15.39 9.48
C ASP A 46 -6.32 15.50 11.01
N PRO A 47 -5.51 16.42 11.56
CA PRO A 47 -5.38 16.60 13.01
C PRO A 47 -6.56 17.38 13.62
N SER A 48 -7.45 17.98 12.82
CA SER A 48 -8.53 18.86 13.30
C SER A 48 -9.80 18.12 13.73
N ALA A 49 -9.99 16.88 13.26
CA ALA A 49 -11.16 16.06 13.56
C ALA A 49 -10.77 14.82 14.39
N PRO A 50 -11.08 14.77 15.70
CA PRO A 50 -10.69 13.65 16.56
C PRO A 50 -11.59 12.41 16.41
N ASP A 51 -12.76 12.54 15.78
CA ASP A 51 -13.76 11.49 15.72
C ASP A 51 -13.39 10.37 14.75
N LEU A 52 -13.02 9.20 15.30
CA LEU A 52 -12.64 8.03 14.52
C LEU A 52 -13.80 7.03 14.41
N HIS A 53 -14.27 6.78 13.18
CA HIS A 53 -15.18 5.68 12.86
C HIS A 53 -14.54 4.60 11.98
N LEU A 54 -15.25 3.49 11.74
CA LEU A 54 -14.78 2.34 10.96
C LEU A 54 -14.31 2.69 9.54
N GLY A 55 -14.86 3.74 8.91
CA GLY A 55 -14.38 4.23 7.61
C GLY A 55 -12.88 4.59 7.57
N HIS A 56 -12.31 5.11 8.66
CA HIS A 56 -10.87 5.41 8.71
C HIS A 56 -10.00 4.15 8.68
N THR A 57 -10.56 3.00 9.06
CA THR A 57 -9.83 1.73 8.99
C THR A 57 -9.55 1.30 7.55
N VAL A 58 -10.25 1.84 6.55
CA VAL A 58 -10.03 1.51 5.12
C VAL A 58 -8.59 1.83 4.72
N VAL A 59 -8.11 3.04 5.00
CA VAL A 59 -6.74 3.44 4.67
C VAL A 59 -5.72 2.77 5.58
N ILE A 60 -6.03 2.59 6.87
CA ILE A 60 -5.15 1.90 7.83
C ILE A 60 -4.94 0.43 7.42
N ARG A 61 -5.98 -0.26 6.94
CA ARG A 61 -5.87 -1.63 6.40
C ARG A 61 -4.96 -1.67 5.18
N LYS A 62 -5.02 -0.66 4.30
CA LYS A 62 -4.10 -0.56 3.17
C LYS A 62 -2.65 -0.43 3.64
N MET A 63 -2.36 0.40 4.65
CA MET A 63 -1.03 0.49 5.27
C MET A 63 -0.57 -0.86 5.83
N ARG A 64 -1.47 -1.59 6.50
CA ARG A 64 -1.19 -2.95 7.00
C ARG A 64 -0.84 -3.92 5.87
N HIS A 65 -1.50 -3.82 4.71
CA HIS A 65 -1.18 -4.69 3.57
C HIS A 65 0.26 -4.48 3.08
N PHE A 66 0.75 -3.24 3.04
CA PHE A 66 2.15 -2.95 2.74
C PHE A 66 3.10 -3.55 3.78
N GLN A 67 2.80 -3.38 5.07
CA GLN A 67 3.60 -3.96 6.16
C GLN A 67 3.66 -5.49 6.11
N GLN A 68 2.55 -6.15 5.76
CA GLN A 68 2.50 -7.60 5.58
C GLN A 68 3.39 -8.08 4.42
N LEU A 69 3.60 -7.25 3.40
CA LEU A 69 4.54 -7.53 2.31
C LEU A 69 5.99 -7.15 2.62
N GLY A 70 6.28 -6.65 3.83
CA GLY A 70 7.62 -6.22 4.23
C GLY A 70 7.99 -4.83 3.73
N HIS A 71 6.98 -3.98 3.49
CA HIS A 71 7.15 -2.57 3.12
C HIS A 71 6.86 -1.64 4.29
#